data_AF-A0A2E7RGP5-F1
#
_entry.id   AF-A0A2E7RGP5-F1
#
_cell.length_a   1.000
_cell.length_b   1.000
_cell.length_c   1.000
_cell.angle_alpha   90.00
_cell.angle_beta   90.00
_cell.angle_gamma   90.00
#
_symmetry.space_group_name_H-M   'P 1'
#
loop_
_entity.id
_entity.type
_entity.pdbx_description
1 polymer ?
#
loop_
_entity_poly.entity_id
_entity_poly.type
_entity_poly.pdbx_seq_one_letter_code
_entity_poly.pdbx_strand_id
1 'polypeptide(L)'
;MRGPRNRVIIPVTILLSLATPTLRSLPWGAYLPDPWLLLLLVTIPVKIGSLGRATFLVFLFGALRSAVSVVSPFSSWASLGGALAFRWWSHRHLSDDRILPRFLVGGASTLPMFFLDWRASELLGLGLPLEIFLWRSFWVATLWALLRTPPSLNARRELAI
;
A
#
# COMPACT_ATOMS: atom_id res chain seq x y z
N MET A 1 -14.31 1.92 17.25
CA MET A 1 -12.92 1.47 17.01
C MET A 1 -11.92 2.59 17.32
N ARG A 2 -11.41 2.70 18.55
CA ARG A 2 -10.42 3.73 18.94
C ARG A 2 -9.16 3.08 19.49
N GLY A 3 -8.40 2.42 18.61
CA GLY A 3 -7.03 2.05 18.95
C GLY A 3 -6.12 3.30 18.87
N PRO A 4 -5.13 3.47 19.75
CA PRO A 4 -4.16 4.57 19.68
C PRO A 4 -3.49 4.69 18.30
N ARG A 5 -3.41 3.59 17.56
CA ARG A 5 -2.84 3.50 16.22
C ARG A 5 -3.58 4.34 15.16
N ASN A 6 -4.92 4.38 15.17
CA ASN A 6 -5.67 5.15 14.17
C ASN A 6 -5.55 6.67 14.39
N ARG A 7 -5.31 7.10 15.64
CA ARG A 7 -5.07 8.52 15.97
C ARG A 7 -3.78 9.06 15.36
N VAL A 8 -2.82 8.18 15.03
CA VAL A 8 -1.57 8.55 14.35
C VAL A 8 -1.68 8.34 12.85
N ILE A 9 -2.25 7.21 12.41
CA ILE A 9 -2.34 6.88 10.98
C ILE A 9 -3.16 7.93 10.22
N ILE A 10 -4.34 8.31 10.74
CA ILE A 10 -5.23 9.21 10.01
C ILE A 10 -4.57 10.58 9.76
N PRO A 11 -4.02 11.27 10.77
CA PRO A 11 -3.28 12.51 10.54
C PRO A 11 -2.09 12.35 9.59
N VAL A 12 -1.30 11.28 9.74
CA VAL A 12 -0.15 11.02 8.86
C VAL A 12 -0.60 10.84 7.41
N THR A 13 -1.68 10.10 7.15
CA THR A 13 -2.21 9.94 5.79
C THR A 13 -2.72 11.27 5.23
N ILE A 14 -3.38 12.10 6.03
CA ILE A 14 -3.86 13.42 5.59
C ILE A 14 -2.66 14.32 5.23
N LEU A 15 -1.66 14.41 6.10
CA LEU A 15 -0.43 15.18 5.85
C LEU A 15 0.29 14.70 4.60
N LEU A 16 0.42 13.39 4.42
CA LEU A 16 1.01 12.83 3.20
C LEU A 16 0.17 13.14 1.97
N SER A 17 -1.16 13.10 2.07
CA SER A 17 -2.04 13.43 0.94
C SER A 17 -1.90 14.90 0.53
N LEU A 18 -1.74 15.81 1.49
CA LEU A 18 -1.47 17.23 1.23
C LEU A 18 -0.07 17.46 0.66
N ALA A 19 0.93 16.70 1.11
CA ALA A 19 2.30 16.80 0.62
C ALA A 19 2.51 16.15 -0.75
N THR A 20 1.70 15.15 -1.11
CA THR A 20 1.94 14.33 -2.32
C THR A 20 1.96 15.14 -3.61
N PRO A 21 1.03 16.09 -3.88
CA PRO A 21 1.11 16.93 -5.07
C PRO A 21 2.45 17.66 -5.21
N THR A 22 2.94 18.24 -4.10
CA THR A 22 4.23 18.93 -4.05
C THR A 22 5.41 17.98 -4.22
N LEU A 23 5.34 16.78 -3.64
CA LEU A 23 6.38 15.76 -3.84
C LEU A 23 6.41 15.24 -5.28
N ARG A 24 5.24 15.15 -5.93
CA ARG A 24 5.10 14.71 -7.32
C ARG A 24 5.58 15.74 -8.33
N SER A 25 5.61 17.04 -7.99
CA SER A 25 6.11 18.09 -8.88
C SER A 25 7.65 18.21 -8.89
N LEU A 26 8.36 17.51 -8.01
CA LEU A 26 9.83 17.44 -8.02
C LEU A 26 10.33 16.66 -9.26
N PRO A 27 11.60 16.87 -9.71
CA PRO A 27 12.15 16.18 -10.88
C PRO A 27 12.10 14.64 -10.79
N TRP A 28 12.23 14.11 -9.57
CA TRP A 28 12.16 12.68 -9.27
C TRP A 28 10.80 12.27 -8.69
N GLY A 29 9.83 13.19 -8.64
CA GLY A 29 8.52 12.97 -8.03
C GLY A 29 7.74 11.82 -8.68
N ALA A 30 7.90 11.64 -9.99
CA ALA A 30 7.29 10.53 -10.72
C ALA A 30 7.78 9.15 -10.21
N TYR A 31 9.01 9.07 -9.70
CA TYR A 31 9.65 7.83 -9.22
C TYR A 31 9.27 7.46 -7.78
N LEU A 32 8.61 8.35 -7.05
CA LEU A 32 8.20 8.08 -5.67
C LEU A 32 7.18 6.95 -5.58
N PRO A 33 7.32 6.03 -4.61
CA PRO A 33 6.34 4.97 -4.38
C PRO A 33 4.98 5.56 -4.02
N ASP A 34 3.93 4.75 -4.16
CA ASP A 34 2.61 5.18 -3.73
C ASP A 34 2.51 5.20 -2.19
N PRO A 35 2.32 6.37 -1.57
CA PRO A 35 2.35 6.48 -0.12
C PRO A 35 1.13 5.81 0.53
N TRP A 36 -0.03 5.81 -0.13
CA TRP A 36 -1.24 5.18 0.40
C TRP A 36 -1.12 3.66 0.43
N LEU A 37 -0.59 3.05 -0.64
CA LEU A 37 -0.29 1.63 -0.67
C LEU A 37 0.69 1.25 0.44
N LEU A 38 1.81 1.97 0.56
CA LEU A 38 2.81 1.67 1.58
C LEU A 38 2.22 1.77 2.99
N LEU A 39 1.50 2.85 3.29
CA LEU A 39 0.81 3.02 4.57
C LEU A 39 -0.19 1.90 4.83
N LEU A 40 -0.94 1.47 3.82
CA LEU A 40 -1.93 0.41 3.93
C LEU A 40 -1.26 -0.90 4.30
N LEU A 41 -0.17 -1.25 3.63
CA LEU A 41 0.60 -2.46 3.90
C LEU A 41 1.17 -2.45 5.31
N VAL A 42 1.78 -1.35 5.75
CA VAL A 42 2.38 -1.22 7.10
C VAL A 42 1.30 -1.22 8.20
N THR A 43 0.15 -0.64 7.90
CA THR A 43 -0.94 -0.50 8.87
C THR A 43 -1.67 -1.81 9.11
N ILE A 44 -2.01 -2.53 8.04
CA ILE A 44 -2.85 -3.72 8.11
C ILE A 44 -1.96 -4.95 8.34
N PRO A 45 -2.11 -5.66 9.49
CA PRO A 45 -1.42 -6.92 9.69
C PRO A 45 -1.96 -7.98 8.72
N VAL A 46 -1.12 -8.94 8.37
CA VAL A 46 -1.45 -10.04 7.44
C VAL A 46 -2.67 -10.83 7.91
N LYS A 47 -2.67 -11.20 9.20
CA LYS A 47 -3.81 -11.81 9.87
C LYS A 47 -4.79 -10.68 10.22
N ILE A 48 -5.79 -10.48 9.37
CA ILE A 48 -6.81 -9.46 9.55
C ILE A 48 -7.65 -9.83 10.77
N GLY A 49 -7.36 -9.20 11.92
CA GLY A 49 -8.17 -9.35 13.13
C GLY A 49 -9.54 -8.66 13.04
N SER A 50 -9.75 -7.81 12.03
CA SER A 50 -11.04 -7.13 11.79
C SER A 50 -11.15 -6.70 10.32
N LEU A 51 -12.04 -7.36 9.57
CA LEU A 51 -12.33 -7.02 8.18
C LEU A 51 -12.83 -5.57 8.07
N GLY A 52 -13.71 -5.15 9.00
CA GLY A 52 -14.25 -3.79 9.01
C GLY A 52 -13.17 -2.69 9.08
N ARG A 53 -12.07 -2.93 9.82
CA ARG A 53 -10.94 -1.99 9.85
C ARG A 53 -10.20 -1.94 8.51
N ALA A 54 -9.94 -3.10 7.90
CA ALA A 54 -9.25 -3.16 6.61
C ALA A 54 -10.08 -2.46 5.53
N THR A 55 -11.38 -2.77 5.46
CA THR A 55 -12.33 -2.13 4.55
C THR A 55 -12.38 -0.62 4.76
N PHE A 56 -12.54 -0.15 6.01
CA PHE A 56 -12.54 1.29 6.32
C PHE A 56 -11.28 2.00 5.82
N LEU A 57 -10.09 1.42 6.06
CA LEU A 57 -8.83 2.03 5.62
C LEU A 57 -8.66 2.01 4.10
N VAL A 58 -9.08 0.95 3.41
CA VAL A 58 -9.09 0.90 1.94
C VAL A 58 -9.97 2.01 1.37
N PHE A 59 -11.18 2.18 1.91
CA PHE A 59 -12.09 3.24 1.46
C PHE A 59 -11.51 4.63 1.73
N LEU A 60 -11.01 4.88 2.95
CA LEU A 60 -10.40 6.15 3.34
C LEU A 60 -9.19 6.49 2.45
N PHE A 61 -8.27 5.54 2.28
CA PHE A 61 -7.05 5.79 1.51
C PHE A 61 -7.31 5.89 0.03
N GLY A 62 -8.24 5.10 -0.52
CA GLY A 62 -8.61 5.23 -1.93
C GLY A 62 -9.32 6.55 -2.22
N ALA A 63 -10.15 7.06 -1.30
CA ALA A 63 -10.77 8.38 -1.44
C ALA A 63 -9.72 9.51 -1.43
N LEU A 64 -8.78 9.45 -0.48
CA LEU A 64 -7.66 10.41 -0.41
C LEU A 64 -6.78 10.34 -1.66
N ARG A 65 -6.45 9.14 -2.13
CA ARG A 65 -5.66 8.93 -3.34
C ARG A 65 -6.38 9.46 -4.58
N SER A 66 -7.68 9.22 -4.73
CA SER A 66 -8.45 9.77 -5.85
C SER A 66 -8.61 11.28 -5.79
N ALA A 67 -8.56 11.89 -4.59
CA ALA A 67 -8.63 13.35 -4.45
C ALA A 67 -7.38 14.06 -4.98
N VAL A 68 -6.24 13.36 -5.06
CA VAL A 68 -4.96 13.93 -5.49
C VAL A 68 -4.37 13.25 -6.72
N SER A 69 -5.13 12.38 -7.37
CA SER A 69 -4.76 11.73 -8.63
C SER A 69 -5.90 11.81 -9.63
N VAL A 70 -5.57 11.70 -10.92
CA VAL A 70 -6.56 11.68 -12.01
C VAL A 70 -7.28 10.32 -12.09
N VAL A 71 -6.92 9.38 -11.22
CA VAL A 71 -7.45 8.01 -11.22
C VAL A 71 -8.83 7.99 -10.56
N SER A 72 -9.77 7.26 -11.17
CA SER A 72 -11.12 7.14 -10.63
C SER A 72 -11.11 6.59 -9.18
N PRO A 73 -12.08 6.97 -8.34
CA PRO A 73 -12.23 6.41 -6.99
C PRO A 73 -12.33 4.88 -6.99
N PHE A 74 -13.06 4.31 -7.96
CA PHE A 74 -13.22 2.87 -8.11
C PHE A 74 -11.90 2.16 -8.39
N SER A 75 -11.10 2.67 -9.33
CA SER A 75 -9.77 2.13 -9.63
C SER A 75 -8.84 2.24 -8.42
N SER A 76 -8.93 3.33 -7.66
CA SER A 76 -8.15 3.53 -6.43
C SER A 76 -8.51 2.52 -5.35
N TRP A 77 -9.80 2.27 -5.10
CA TRP A 77 -10.22 1.25 -4.14
C TRP A 77 -9.90 -0.16 -4.61
N ALA A 78 -10.13 -0.47 -5.90
CA ALA A 78 -9.87 -1.79 -6.47
C ALA A 78 -8.38 -2.15 -6.41
N SER A 79 -7.49 -1.21 -6.73
CA SER A 79 -6.04 -1.42 -6.65
C SER A 79 -5.56 -1.62 -5.22
N LEU A 80 -6.00 -0.81 -4.26
CA LEU A 80 -5.62 -0.94 -2.85
C LEU A 80 -6.20 -2.22 -2.22
N GLY A 81 -7.46 -2.54 -2.51
CA GLY A 81 -8.09 -3.79 -2.06
C GLY A 81 -7.43 -5.02 -2.68
N GLY A 82 -7.16 -4.97 -3.98
CA GLY A 82 -6.44 -6.02 -4.72
C GLY A 82 -5.03 -6.24 -4.17
N ALA A 83 -4.30 -5.16 -3.85
CA ALA A 83 -2.98 -5.25 -3.24
C ALA A 83 -3.00 -5.99 -1.89
N LEU A 84 -4.00 -5.71 -1.04
CA LEU A 84 -4.18 -6.42 0.22
C LEU A 84 -4.56 -7.88 0.02
N ALA A 85 -5.46 -8.17 -0.92
CA ALA A 85 -5.86 -9.54 -1.24
C ALA A 85 -4.67 -10.35 -1.74
N PHE A 86 -3.87 -9.77 -2.65
CA PHE A 86 -2.68 -10.40 -3.20
C PHE A 86 -1.63 -10.64 -2.13
N ARG A 87 -1.40 -9.65 -1.26
CA ARG A 87 -0.52 -9.80 -0.10
C ARG A 87 -0.99 -10.93 0.79
N TRP A 88 -2.26 -10.96 1.18
CA TRP A 88 -2.82 -12.00 2.03
C TRP A 88 -2.68 -13.40 1.41
N TRP A 89 -2.93 -13.52 0.11
CA TRP A 89 -2.69 -14.76 -0.63
C TRP A 89 -1.22 -15.17 -0.61
N SER A 90 -0.30 -14.24 -0.90
CA SER A 90 1.14 -14.51 -0.94
C SER A 90 1.70 -14.95 0.41
N HIS A 91 1.22 -14.36 1.51
CA HIS A 91 1.61 -14.75 2.86
C HIS A 91 1.19 -16.16 3.26
N ARG A 92 0.23 -16.78 2.56
CA ARG A 92 -0.11 -18.20 2.79
C ARG A 92 0.97 -19.14 2.25
N HIS A 93 1.78 -18.67 1.32
CA HIS A 93 2.77 -19.47 0.61
C HIS A 93 4.22 -19.08 0.95
N LEU A 94 4.45 -17.88 1.50
CA LEU A 94 5.77 -17.32 1.74
C LEU A 94 5.98 -17.00 3.23
N SER A 95 7.15 -17.36 3.77
CA SER A 95 7.54 -17.06 5.16
C SER A 95 7.89 -15.59 5.35
N ASP A 96 7.40 -14.99 6.44
CA ASP A 96 7.63 -13.58 6.79
C ASP A 96 8.95 -13.31 7.51
N ASP A 97 9.72 -14.34 7.85
CA ASP A 97 10.90 -14.17 8.68
C ASP A 97 12.12 -13.71 7.86
N ARG A 98 12.09 -13.94 6.54
CA ARG A 98 13.19 -13.62 5.64
C ARG A 98 12.91 -12.37 4.82
N ILE A 99 13.94 -11.55 4.61
CA ILE A 99 13.86 -10.29 3.84
C ILE A 99 13.42 -10.54 2.39
N LEU A 100 13.97 -11.58 1.73
CA LEU A 100 13.70 -11.84 0.32
C LEU A 100 12.23 -12.18 0.03
N PRO A 101 11.58 -13.14 0.74
CA PRO A 101 10.14 -13.36 0.59
C PRO A 101 9.30 -12.10 0.84
N ARG A 102 9.65 -11.29 1.84
CA ARG A 102 8.95 -10.03 2.09
C ARG A 102 9.08 -9.07 0.93
N PHE A 103 10.29 -8.92 0.37
CA PHE A 103 10.50 -8.12 -0.84
C PHE A 103 9.60 -8.60 -1.98
N LEU A 104 9.54 -9.90 -2.23
CA LEU A 104 8.67 -10.48 -3.27
C LEU A 104 7.19 -10.23 -3.00
N VAL A 105 6.72 -10.41 -1.76
CA VAL A 105 5.34 -10.10 -1.37
C VAL A 105 5.02 -8.62 -1.57
N GLY A 106 5.94 -7.73 -1.18
CA GLY A 106 5.81 -6.29 -1.36
C GLY A 106 5.72 -5.91 -2.84
N GLY A 107 6.64 -6.40 -3.66
CA GLY A 107 6.64 -6.19 -5.10
C GLY A 107 5.38 -6.74 -5.76
N ALA A 108 5.00 -7.97 -5.45
CA ALA A 108 3.82 -8.60 -6.05
C ALA A 108 2.51 -7.92 -5.60
N SER A 109 2.44 -7.40 -4.37
CA SER A 109 1.29 -6.61 -3.91
C SER A 109 1.09 -5.31 -4.68
N THR A 110 2.11 -4.82 -5.40
CA THR A 110 1.98 -3.62 -6.24
C THR A 110 1.35 -3.93 -7.61
N LEU A 111 1.30 -5.20 -8.04
CA LEU A 111 0.81 -5.58 -9.37
C LEU A 111 -0.63 -5.12 -9.64
N PRO A 112 -1.61 -5.31 -8.74
CA PRO A 112 -2.98 -4.85 -9.00
C PRO A 112 -3.05 -3.33 -9.23
N MET A 113 -2.22 -2.59 -8.50
CA MET A 113 -2.12 -1.14 -8.65
C MET A 113 -1.43 -0.75 -9.94
N PHE A 114 -0.33 -1.40 -10.27
CA PHE A 114 0.39 -1.23 -11.54
C PHE A 114 -0.56 -1.40 -12.74
N PHE A 115 -1.29 -2.52 -12.82
CA PHE A 115 -2.17 -2.80 -13.96
C PHE A 115 -3.29 -1.77 -14.11
N LEU A 116 -3.92 -1.36 -12.99
CA LEU A 116 -5.01 -0.39 -13.03
C LEU A 116 -4.52 1.02 -13.36
N ASP A 117 -3.37 1.43 -12.83
CA ASP A 117 -2.78 2.74 -13.09
C ASP A 117 -2.23 2.83 -14.51
N TRP A 118 -1.59 1.76 -14.99
CA TRP A 118 -1.14 1.64 -16.38
C TRP A 118 -2.33 1.82 -17.32
N ARG A 119 -3.40 1.05 -17.11
CA ARG A 119 -4.59 1.12 -17.95
C ARG A 119 -5.27 2.48 -17.89
N ALA A 120 -5.36 3.09 -16.72
CA ALA A 120 -5.88 4.45 -16.58
C ALA A 120 -5.01 5.46 -17.34
N SER A 121 -3.69 5.33 -17.30
CA SER A 121 -2.77 6.22 -18.00
C SER A 121 -2.87 6.10 -19.52
N GLU A 122 -3.07 4.88 -20.04
CA GLU A 122 -3.33 4.63 -21.47
C GLU A 122 -4.63 5.30 -21.92
N LEU A 123 -5.71 5.13 -21.15
CA LEU A 123 -7.02 5.71 -21.46
C LEU A 123 -7.01 7.24 -21.45
N LEU A 124 -6.13 7.85 -20.65
CA LEU A 124 -5.93 9.30 -20.60
C LEU A 124 -4.90 9.83 -21.61
N GLY A 125 -4.27 8.95 -22.40
CA GLY A 125 -3.24 9.33 -23.38
C GLY A 125 -1.94 9.87 -22.77
N LEU A 126 -1.69 9.61 -21.48
CA LEU A 126 -0.52 10.14 -20.77
C LEU A 126 0.75 9.31 -20.98
N GLY A 127 0.60 8.01 -21.29
CA GLY A 127 1.71 7.14 -21.69
C GLY A 127 2.88 7.09 -20.71
N LEU A 128 2.63 6.75 -19.44
CA LEU A 128 3.70 6.67 -18.44
C LEU A 128 4.67 5.52 -18.79
N PRO A 129 6.00 5.77 -18.80
CA PRO A 129 6.99 4.73 -19.06
C PRO A 129 6.90 3.57 -18.06
N LEU A 130 7.05 2.34 -18.55
CA LEU A 130 7.08 1.12 -17.73
C LEU A 130 8.12 1.19 -16.62
N GLU A 131 9.27 1.82 -16.90
CA GLU A 131 10.36 2.03 -15.95
C GLU A 131 9.90 2.72 -14.66
N ILE A 132 9.04 3.74 -14.77
CA ILE A 132 8.53 4.47 -13.61
C ILE A 132 7.75 3.53 -12.70
N PHE A 133 6.93 2.66 -13.28
CA PHE A 133 6.16 1.70 -12.51
C PHE A 133 7.04 0.65 -11.84
N LEU A 134 8.01 0.09 -12.56
CA LEU A 134 8.98 -0.86 -12.01
C LEU A 134 9.73 -0.25 -10.83
N TRP A 135 10.14 1.02 -10.96
CA TRP A 135 10.84 1.73 -9.90
C TRP A 135 9.96 1.98 -8.67
N ARG A 136 8.70 2.39 -8.87
CA ARG A 136 7.73 2.53 -7.77
C ARG A 136 7.52 1.21 -7.04
N SER A 137 7.34 0.13 -7.79
CA SER A 137 7.17 -1.23 -7.25
C SER A 137 8.41 -1.67 -6.48
N PHE A 138 9.61 -1.39 -6.99
CA PHE A 138 10.87 -1.67 -6.31
C PHE A 138 10.98 -0.93 -4.97
N TRP A 139 10.62 0.35 -4.91
CA TRP A 139 10.62 1.09 -3.65
C TRP A 139 9.60 0.55 -2.64
N VAL A 140 8.38 0.23 -3.07
CA VAL A 140 7.39 -0.39 -2.19
C VAL A 140 7.90 -1.74 -1.67
N ALA A 141 8.47 -2.58 -2.54
CA ALA A 141 9.04 -3.87 -2.17
C ALA A 141 10.18 -3.72 -1.16
N THR A 142 11.09 -2.77 -1.39
CA THR A 142 12.23 -2.49 -0.52
C THR A 142 11.78 -1.98 0.84
N LEU A 143 10.94 -0.94 0.87
CA LEU A 143 10.42 -0.38 2.12
C LEU A 143 9.61 -1.43 2.89
N TRP A 144 8.82 -2.24 2.19
CA TRP A 144 8.07 -3.33 2.80
C TRP A 144 8.96 -4.43 3.40
N ALA A 145 10.06 -4.78 2.72
CA ALA A 145 11.01 -5.77 3.22
C ALA A 145 11.74 -5.28 4.48
N LEU A 146 12.07 -3.98 4.53
CA LEU A 146 12.80 -3.37 5.65
C LEU A 146 11.90 -3.06 6.85
N LEU A 147 10.69 -2.55 6.64
CA LEU A 147 9.78 -2.14 7.71
C LEU A 147 9.18 -3.36 8.40
N ARG A 148 9.71 -3.80 9.54
CA ARG A 148 9.13 -4.93 10.30
C ARG A 148 7.62 -4.74 10.46
N THR A 149 6.86 -5.68 9.92
CA THR A 149 5.42 -5.76 10.18
C THR A 149 5.21 -5.91 11.68
N PRO A 150 4.22 -5.22 12.26
CA PRO A 150 3.91 -5.43 13.67
C PRO A 150 3.59 -6.93 13.85
N PRO A 151 4.16 -7.59 14.88
CA PRO A 151 3.91 -9.00 15.13
C PRO A 151 2.40 -9.21 15.24
N SER A 152 1.90 -10.30 14.64
CA SER A 152 0.49 -10.67 14.80
C SER A 152 0.18 -10.76 16.30
N LEU A 153 -0.98 -10.26 16.74
CA LEU A 153 -1.37 -10.29 18.16
C LEU A 153 -1.29 -11.71 18.76
N ASN A 154 -1.40 -12.75 17.93
CA ASN A 154 -1.24 -14.15 18.34
C ASN A 154 0.19 -14.49 18.79
N ALA A 155 1.23 -13.90 18.17
CA ALA A 155 2.62 -14.12 18.57
C ALA A 155 2.92 -13.57 19.98
N ARG A 156 2.14 -12.60 20.48
CA ARG A 156 2.25 -12.14 21.89
C ARG A 156 1.53 -13.05 22.88
N ARG A 157 0.52 -13.82 22.45
CA ARG A 157 -0.16 -14.78 23.32
C ARG A 157 0.65 -16.06 23.48
N GLU A 158 1.37 -16.50 22.44
CA GLU A 158 2.25 -17.67 22.50
C GLU A 158 3.52 -17.43 23.35
N LEU A 159 3.94 -16.17 23.52
CA LEU A 159 5.05 -15.79 24.40
C LEU A 159 4.63 -15.47 25.84
N ALA A 160 3.32 -15.58 26.15
CA ALA A 160 2.77 -15.31 27.48
C ALA A 160 2.32 -16.60 28.19
N ILE A 161 2.74 -17.77 27.70
CA ILE A 161 2.54 -19.09 28.29
C ILE A 161 3.91 -19.63 28.70
#